data_AF-A0A0D0DAD2-F1
#
_entry.id   AF-A0A0D0DAD2-F1
#
_cell.length_a   1.000
_cell.length_b   1.000
_cell.length_c   1.000
_cell.angle_alpha   90.00
_cell.angle_beta   90.00
_cell.angle_gamma   90.00
#
_symmetry.space_group_name_H-M   'P 1'
#
loop_
_entity.id
_entity.type
_entity.pdbx_description
1 polymer ?
#
loop_
_entity_poly.entity_id
_entity_poly.type
_entity_poly.pdbx_seq_one_letter_code
_entity_poly.pdbx_strand_id
1 'polypeptide(L)' 'PFPSSLGIKTFQDLIVDWLAEEEPELRKGQANDCLHHLRMALAEKSVLFWTELRHANSQTHTTWAWGKVN' A
#
# COMPACT_ATOMS: atom_id res chain seq x y z
N PRO A 1 -37.26 -35.20 5.76
CA PRO A 1 -36.15 -34.64 4.94
C PRO A 1 -35.05 -34.07 5.87
N PHE A 2 -33.81 -34.50 5.71
CA PHE A 2 -32.70 -34.09 6.58
C PHE A 2 -32.31 -32.63 6.27
N PRO A 3 -32.22 -31.72 7.27
CA PRO A 3 -31.97 -30.29 7.05
C PRO A 3 -30.52 -29.98 6.64
N SER A 4 -29.61 -30.96 6.70
CA SER A 4 -28.17 -30.77 6.50
C SER A 4 -27.76 -30.42 5.06
N SER A 5 -28.52 -30.85 4.05
CA SER A 5 -28.21 -30.56 2.64
C SER A 5 -28.73 -29.19 2.17
N LEU A 6 -29.68 -28.62 2.90
CA LEU A 6 -30.22 -27.27 2.65
C LEU A 6 -29.37 -26.18 3.30
N GLY A 7 -28.64 -26.48 4.38
CA GLY A 7 -27.88 -25.50 5.15
C GLY A 7 -26.54 -25.08 4.56
N ILE A 8 -25.86 -25.93 3.77
CA ILE A 8 -24.50 -25.60 3.27
C ILE A 8 -24.56 -24.57 2.13
N LYS A 9 -25.49 -24.72 1.18
CA LYS A 9 -25.62 -23.78 0.07
C LYS A 9 -26.08 -22.41 0.55
N THR A 10 -27.12 -22.37 1.38
CA THR A 10 -27.61 -21.12 1.96
C THR A 10 -26.55 -20.43 2.81
N PHE A 11 -25.74 -21.19 3.56
CA PHE A 11 -24.61 -20.64 4.31
C PHE A 11 -23.51 -20.09 3.41
N GLN A 12 -23.18 -20.78 2.31
CA GLN A 12 -22.21 -20.30 1.32
C GLN A 12 -22.69 -19.02 0.65
N ASP A 13 -23.97 -18.96 0.25
CA ASP A 13 -24.55 -17.78 -0.38
C ASP A 13 -24.52 -16.58 0.57
N LEU A 14 -24.89 -16.77 1.85
CA LEU A 14 -24.82 -15.72 2.87
C LEU A 14 -23.39 -15.19 3.12
N ILE A 15 -22.40 -16.08 3.10
CA ILE A 15 -20.99 -15.68 3.23
C ILE A 15 -20.52 -14.88 2.01
N VAL A 16 -20.92 -15.31 0.81
CA VAL A 16 -20.56 -14.63 -0.44
C VAL A 16 -21.19 -13.24 -0.49
N ASP A 17 -22.45 -13.11 -0.09
CA ASP A 17 -23.13 -11.82 -0.02
C ASP A 17 -22.44 -10.88 0.97
N TRP A 18 -22.13 -11.36 2.18
CA TRP A 18 -21.40 -10.58 3.18
C TRP A 18 -20.00 -10.19 2.70
N LEU A 19 -19.26 -11.12 2.07
CA LEU A 19 -17.96 -10.83 1.47
C LEU A 19 -18.05 -9.77 0.37
N ALA A 20 -19.09 -9.83 -0.47
CA ALA A 20 -19.28 -8.87 -1.55
C ALA A 20 -19.52 -7.45 -1.03
N GLU A 21 -20.11 -7.32 0.17
CA GLU A 21 -20.30 -6.02 0.84
C GLU A 21 -19.01 -5.48 1.46
N GLU A 22 -18.18 -6.33 2.06
CA GLU A 22 -16.97 -5.91 2.80
C GLU A 22 -15.71 -5.78 1.91
N GLU A 23 -15.61 -6.59 0.85
CA GLU A 23 -14.46 -6.62 -0.06
C GLU A 23 -14.08 -5.25 -0.66
N PRO A 24 -15.04 -4.40 -1.09
CA PRO A 24 -14.72 -3.09 -1.66
C PRO A 24 -13.99 -2.17 -0.68
N GLU A 25 -14.39 -2.15 0.59
CA GLU A 25 -13.75 -1.32 1.61
C GLU A 25 -12.37 -1.87 1.98
N LEU A 26 -12.21 -3.20 2.04
CA LEU A 26 -10.91 -3.83 2.23
C LEU A 26 -9.94 -3.45 1.11
N ARG A 27 -10.38 -3.55 -0.15
CA ARG A 27 -9.55 -3.20 -1.31
C ARG A 27 -9.19 -1.71 -1.33
N LYS A 28 -10.12 -0.83 -0.95
CA LYS A 28 -9.84 0.61 -0.78
C LYS A 28 -8.79 0.84 0.30
N GLY A 29 -8.92 0.19 1.46
CA GLY A 29 -7.94 0.25 2.54
C GLY A 29 -6.55 -0.15 2.06
N GLN A 30 -6.44 -1.32 1.42
CA GLN A 30 -5.17 -1.81 0.86
C GLN A 30 -4.57 -0.86 -0.19
N ALA A 31 -5.40 -0.32 -1.09
CA ALA A 31 -4.93 0.66 -2.07
C ALA A 31 -4.43 1.95 -1.41
N ASN A 32 -5.11 2.42 -0.36
CA ASN A 32 -4.72 3.59 0.40
C ASN A 32 -3.42 3.36 1.18
N ASP A 33 -3.23 2.19 1.78
CA ASP A 33 -2.01 1.83 2.50
C ASP A 33 -0.81 1.74 1.55
N CYS A 34 -0.98 1.08 0.39
CA CYS A 34 0.02 1.05 -0.66
C CYS A 34 0.38 2.46 -1.15
N LEU A 35 -0.63 3.31 -1.39
CA LEU A 35 -0.42 4.70 -1.80
C LEU A 35 0.29 5.51 -0.70
N HIS A 36 -0.04 5.28 0.57
CA HIS A 36 0.60 5.93 1.69
C HIS A 36 2.09 5.59 1.76
N HIS A 37 2.44 4.30 1.64
CA HIS A 37 3.83 3.86 1.60
C HIS A 37 4.60 4.48 0.44
N LEU A 38 4.00 4.54 -0.76
CA LEU A 38 4.63 5.22 -1.91
C LEU A 38 4.86 6.71 -1.64
N ARG A 39 3.89 7.40 -1.05
CA ARG A 39 4.03 8.82 -0.67
C ARG A 39 5.12 9.03 0.36
N MET A 40 5.23 8.16 1.37
CA MET A 40 6.29 8.23 2.37
C MET A 40 7.67 8.04 1.76
N ALA A 41 7.86 7.01 0.94
CA ALA A 41 9.13 6.76 0.26
C ALA A 41 9.53 7.93 -0.66
N LEU A 42 8.56 8.51 -1.37
CA LEU A 42 8.82 9.68 -2.21
C LEU A 42 9.16 10.93 -1.39
N ALA A 43 8.46 11.15 -0.27
CA ALA A 43 8.72 12.27 0.62
C ALA A 43 10.13 12.19 1.21
N GLU A 44 10.55 11.01 1.67
CA GLU A 44 11.91 10.76 2.16
C GLU A 44 12.97 11.09 1.11
N LYS A 45 12.83 10.55 -0.11
CA LYS A 45 13.75 10.84 -1.23
C LYS A 45 13.77 12.31 -1.60
N SER A 46 12.61 12.97 -1.55
CA SER A 46 12.50 14.41 -1.80
C SER A 46 13.26 15.22 -0.75
N VAL A 47 13.07 14.92 0.53
CA VAL A 47 13.80 15.58 1.62
C VAL A 47 15.30 15.42 1.43
N LEU A 48 15.79 14.20 1.18
CA LEU A 48 17.21 13.94 0.92
C LEU A 48 17.74 14.73 -0.29
N PHE A 49 16.96 14.84 -1.36
CA PHE A 49 17.35 15.66 -2.51
C PHE A 49 17.50 17.13 -2.11
N TRP A 50 16.57 17.68 -1.33
CA TRP A 50 16.59 19.07 -0.90
C TRP A 50 17.68 19.38 0.12
N THR A 51 17.95 18.49 1.08
CA THR A 51 18.93 18.73 2.14
C THR A 51 20.35 18.37 1.71
N GLU A 52 20.53 17.23 1.04
CA GLU A 52 21.86 16.69 0.75
C GLU A 52 22.33 17.05 -0.66
N LEU A 53 21.45 16.94 -1.66
CA LEU A 53 21.85 17.07 -3.06
C LEU A 53 21.87 18.52 -3.54
N ARG A 54 20.82 19.30 -3.24
CA ARG A 54 20.70 20.71 -3.66
C ARG A 54 21.84 21.59 -3.15
N HIS A 55 22.40 21.25 -2.00
CA HIS A 55 23.50 21.98 -1.36
C HIS A 55 24.86 21.31 -1.54
N ALA A 56 24.95 20.20 -2.28
CA ALA A 56 26.22 19.55 -2.56
C ALA A 56 27.11 20.46 -3.43
N ASN A 57 28.27 20.80 -2.90
CA ASN A 57 29.22 21.74 -3.49
C ASN A 57 30.50 21.05 -4.03
N SER A 58 30.59 19.72 -3.90
CA SER A 58 31.71 18.93 -4.40
C SER A 58 31.21 17.66 -5.08
N GLN A 59 31.95 17.22 -6.10
CA GLN A 59 31.62 16.03 -6.87
C GLN A 59 31.50 14.78 -5.97
N THR A 60 32.40 14.63 -5.01
CA THR A 60 32.37 13.53 -4.03
C THR A 60 31.10 13.58 -3.17
N HIS A 61 30.70 14.76 -2.70
CA HIS A 61 29.47 14.92 -1.91
C HIS A 61 28.21 14.65 -2.75
N THR A 62 28.20 15.10 -4.00
CA THR A 62 27.12 14.81 -4.95
C THR A 62 27.00 13.30 -5.22
N THR A 63 28.11 12.60 -5.44
CA THR A 63 28.10 11.14 -5.65
C THR A 63 27.58 10.38 -4.43
N TRP A 64 27.98 10.78 -3.22
CA TRP A 64 27.48 10.17 -1.99
C TRP A 64 25.99 10.46 -1.77
N ALA A 65 25.54 11.70 -1.98
CA ALA A 65 24.16 12.11 -1.82
C ALA A 65 23.23 11.40 -2.84
N TRP A 66 23.67 11.20 -4.08
CA TRP A 66 22.95 10.36 -5.05
C TRP A 66 22.80 8.91 -4.59
N GLY A 67 23.80 8.35 -3.91
CA GLY A 67 23.72 7.01 -3.33
C GLY A 67 22.69 6.87 -2.21
N LYS A 68 22.21 7.97 -1.62
CA LYS A 68 21.12 7.98 -0.63
C LYS A 68 19.74 8.14 -1.23
N VAL A 69 19.64 8.83 -2.37
CA VAL A 69 18.36 9.10 -3.04
C VAL A 69 17.93 7.90 -3.91
N ASN A 70 18.88 7.18 -4.48
CA ASN A 70 18.63 6.03 -5.36
C ASN A 70 18.41 4.74 -4.56
#